data_AF-A0A182JD20-F1
#
_entry.id   AF-A0A182JD20-F1
#
_cell.length_a   1.000
_cell.length_b   1.000
_cell.length_c   1.000
_cell.angle_alpha   90.00
_cell.angle_beta   90.00
_cell.angle_gamma   90.00
#
_symmetry.space_group_name_H-M   'P 1'
#
loop_
_entity.id
_entity.type
_entity.pdbx_description
1 polymer ?
#
loop_
_entity_poly.entity_id
_entity_poly.type
_entity_poly.pdbx_seq_one_letter_code
_entity_poly.pdbx_strand_id
1 'polypeptide(L)'
;MNSLAVLVLFAAFVGNGSALMCRNCVSRTNFEACELMGDVQQCNATIVNANHATHNPNNPTLLPGNATEFKCYRIQVAAVFPNGTDTGIRGYARGCTFNSTNFCNGWVSSLNVTNCATCTTDNCDQYPVAPTAAPVTTTLVPGASTTTVSPGAATTTTKKPSNGGTSVLQTGMATLTFTSILLLVLAEQ
;
A
#
# COMPACT_ATOMS: atom_id res chain seq x y z
N MET A 1 -11.24 49.21 -9.69
CA MET A 1 -10.90 48.14 -8.73
C MET A 1 -11.83 46.98 -9.06
N ASN A 2 -11.36 45.84 -9.61
CA ASN A 2 -12.11 44.55 -9.60
C ASN A 2 -11.51 43.38 -10.40
N SER A 3 -10.46 43.54 -11.20
CA SER A 3 -9.91 42.38 -11.96
C SER A 3 -8.77 41.63 -11.26
N LEU A 4 -8.00 42.31 -10.39
CA LEU A 4 -6.85 41.73 -9.70
C LEU A 4 -7.24 40.87 -8.49
N ALA A 5 -8.33 41.23 -7.78
CA ALA A 5 -8.78 40.48 -6.60
C ALA A 5 -9.29 39.06 -6.95
N VAL A 6 -9.89 38.90 -8.13
CA VAL A 6 -10.39 37.60 -8.61
C VAL A 6 -9.23 36.66 -8.95
N LEU A 7 -8.14 37.18 -9.54
CA LEU A 7 -6.95 36.36 -9.86
C LEU A 7 -6.23 35.84 -8.60
N VAL A 8 -6.17 36.64 -7.54
CA VAL A 8 -5.53 36.24 -6.27
C VAL A 8 -6.35 35.16 -5.54
N LEU A 9 -7.67 35.19 -5.66
CA LEU A 9 -8.56 34.17 -5.08
C LEU A 9 -8.45 32.81 -5.81
N PHE A 10 -8.22 32.79 -7.13
CA PHE A 10 -7.99 31.52 -7.86
C PHE A 10 -6.59 30.92 -7.62
N ALA A 11 -5.57 31.75 -7.41
CA ALA A 11 -4.21 31.27 -7.13
C ALA A 11 -4.06 30.60 -5.75
N ALA A 12 -4.97 30.88 -4.80
CA ALA A 12 -4.94 30.30 -3.46
C ALA A 12 -5.39 28.83 -3.39
N PHE A 13 -5.98 28.27 -4.45
CA PHE A 13 -6.45 26.87 -4.48
C PHE A 13 -5.49 25.90 -5.17
N VAL A 14 -4.36 26.37 -5.70
CA VAL A 14 -3.33 25.53 -6.34
C VAL A 14 -2.38 25.00 -5.27
N GLY A 15 -2.91 24.13 -4.41
CA GLY A 15 -2.14 23.54 -3.31
C GLY A 15 -2.83 22.38 -2.63
N ASN A 16 -3.84 21.77 -3.25
CA ASN A 16 -4.35 20.49 -2.79
C ASN A 16 -3.51 19.40 -3.44
N GLY A 17 -2.33 19.14 -2.88
CA GLY A 17 -1.68 17.86 -3.10
C GLY A 17 -2.70 16.78 -2.74
N SER A 18 -3.12 15.99 -3.74
CA SER A 18 -4.04 14.89 -3.54
C SER A 18 -3.51 14.02 -2.40
N ALA A 19 -4.30 13.89 -1.34
CA ALA A 19 -3.90 13.12 -0.17
C ALA A 19 -3.92 11.63 -0.52
N LEU A 20 -2.79 10.96 -0.27
CA LEU A 20 -2.55 9.57 -0.62
C LEU A 20 -3.67 8.65 -0.10
N MET A 21 -4.20 7.80 -0.98
CA MET A 21 -5.20 6.78 -0.63
C MET A 21 -4.53 5.41 -0.47
N CYS A 22 -4.76 4.74 0.65
CA CYS A 22 -4.26 3.38 0.87
C CYS A 22 -5.37 2.50 1.45
N ARG A 23 -5.30 1.20 1.21
CA ARG A 23 -6.13 0.26 1.96
C ARG A 23 -5.64 0.13 3.39
N ASN A 24 -6.55 0.15 4.36
CA ASN A 24 -6.22 -0.09 5.77
C ASN A 24 -6.93 -1.35 6.28
N CYS A 25 -6.18 -2.43 6.49
CA CYS A 25 -6.76 -3.70 6.91
C CYS A 25 -5.74 -4.56 7.66
N VAL A 26 -6.24 -5.52 8.46
CA VAL A 26 -5.44 -6.55 9.14
C VAL A 26 -6.16 -7.89 9.05
N SER A 27 -5.44 -8.96 8.71
CA SER A 27 -5.96 -10.33 8.64
C SER A 27 -4.96 -11.36 9.17
N ARG A 28 -5.48 -12.50 9.61
CA ARG A 28 -4.67 -13.67 10.01
C ARG A 28 -4.58 -14.75 8.92
N THR A 29 -5.31 -14.57 7.82
CA THR A 29 -5.49 -15.63 6.81
C THR A 29 -4.63 -15.37 5.56
N ASN A 30 -4.91 -14.29 4.84
CA ASN A 30 -4.21 -13.88 3.63
C ASN A 30 -4.57 -12.42 3.28
N PHE A 31 -3.98 -11.88 2.22
CA PHE A 31 -4.25 -10.53 1.76
C PHE A 31 -5.65 -10.33 1.18
N GLU A 32 -6.26 -11.35 0.58
CA GLU A 32 -7.64 -11.27 0.05
C GLU A 32 -8.65 -11.09 1.19
N ALA A 33 -8.49 -11.84 2.28
CA ALA A 33 -9.27 -11.66 3.50
C ALA A 33 -9.00 -10.30 4.17
N CYS A 34 -7.77 -9.76 4.05
CA CYS A 34 -7.48 -8.40 4.50
C CYS A 34 -8.31 -7.39 3.69
N GLU A 35 -8.38 -7.56 2.37
CA GLU A 35 -9.13 -6.66 1.49
C GLU A 35 -10.62 -6.58 1.81
N LEU A 36 -11.20 -7.66 2.31
CA LEU A 36 -12.59 -7.72 2.73
C LEU A 36 -12.84 -7.12 4.13
N MET A 37 -11.80 -6.86 4.92
CA MET A 37 -11.91 -6.42 6.31
C MET A 37 -11.61 -4.93 6.54
N GLY A 38 -11.27 -4.18 5.49
CA GLY A 38 -11.04 -2.76 5.64
C GLY A 38 -11.00 -2.00 4.33
N ASP A 39 -11.35 -0.73 4.40
CA ASP A 39 -11.57 0.12 3.24
C ASP A 39 -10.30 0.83 2.75
N VAL A 40 -10.38 1.32 1.52
CA VAL A 40 -9.46 2.34 1.02
C VAL A 40 -9.82 3.67 1.65
N GLN A 41 -8.86 4.32 2.29
CA GLN A 41 -9.06 5.60 2.96
C GLN A 41 -7.89 6.56 2.74
N GLN A 42 -8.19 7.84 2.90
CA GLN A 42 -7.22 8.91 2.77
C GLN A 42 -6.26 8.90 3.95
N CYS A 43 -4.96 8.81 3.68
CA CYS A 43 -3.94 8.87 4.72
C CYS A 43 -3.92 10.22 5.42
N ASN A 44 -3.86 10.17 6.75
CA ASN A 44 -3.63 11.31 7.62
C ASN A 44 -2.88 10.85 8.88
N ALA A 45 -2.36 11.80 9.66
CA ALA A 45 -1.58 11.48 10.86
C ALA A 45 -2.39 10.67 11.90
N THR A 46 -3.70 10.87 12.01
CA THR A 46 -4.56 10.12 12.94
C THR A 46 -4.58 8.63 12.57
N ILE A 47 -4.79 8.30 11.29
CA ILE A 47 -4.79 6.92 10.79
C ILE A 47 -3.40 6.29 10.96
N VAL A 48 -2.34 7.03 10.60
CA VAL A 48 -0.95 6.53 10.76
C VAL A 48 -0.65 6.22 12.22
N ASN A 49 -1.00 7.11 13.15
CA ASN A 49 -0.75 6.91 14.57
C ASN A 49 -1.56 5.73 15.12
N ALA A 50 -2.81 5.55 14.69
CA ALA A 50 -3.60 4.38 15.05
C ALA A 50 -2.93 3.08 14.56
N ASN A 51 -2.48 3.07 13.30
CA ASN A 51 -1.76 1.93 12.72
C ASN A 51 -0.44 1.66 13.47
N HIS A 52 0.35 2.69 13.77
CA HIS A 52 1.59 2.56 14.53
C HIS A 52 1.30 2.00 15.92
N ALA A 53 0.27 2.49 16.62
CA ALA A 53 -0.13 1.98 17.94
C ALA A 53 -0.51 0.50 17.91
N THR A 54 -1.26 0.05 16.90
CA THR A 54 -1.61 -1.39 16.73
C THR A 54 -0.38 -2.27 16.55
N HIS A 55 0.64 -1.79 15.84
CA HIS A 55 1.85 -2.55 15.55
C HIS A 55 2.97 -2.35 16.57
N ASN A 56 2.89 -1.32 17.43
CA ASN A 56 3.93 -0.94 18.38
C ASN A 56 4.42 -2.08 19.29
N PRO A 57 3.54 -2.97 19.84
CA PRO A 57 4.01 -4.10 20.65
C PRO A 57 4.97 -5.03 19.93
N ASN A 58 4.89 -5.09 18.60
CA ASN A 58 5.69 -5.93 17.73
C ASN A 58 6.77 -5.16 16.95
N ASN A 59 6.67 -3.84 16.90
CA ASN A 59 7.63 -2.96 16.27
C ASN A 59 7.69 -1.63 17.03
N PRO A 60 8.52 -1.52 18.09
CA PRO A 60 8.58 -0.34 18.94
C PRO A 60 9.18 0.88 18.24
N THR A 61 9.76 0.72 17.04
CA THR A 61 10.31 1.84 16.25
C THR A 61 9.21 2.67 15.56
N LEU A 62 7.97 2.16 15.55
CA LEU A 62 6.80 2.87 15.04
C LEU A 62 6.32 3.88 16.09
N LEU A 63 6.92 5.08 16.02
CA LEU A 63 6.60 6.19 16.91
C LEU A 63 5.39 6.99 16.39
N PRO A 64 4.59 7.59 17.28
CA PRO A 64 3.56 8.54 16.87
C PRO A 64 4.20 9.82 16.30
N GLY A 65 3.48 10.53 15.45
CA GLY A 65 3.93 11.77 14.83
C GLY A 65 2.80 12.63 14.29
N ASN A 66 3.15 13.75 13.67
CA ASN A 66 2.21 14.72 13.08
C ASN A 66 2.62 15.15 11.67
N ALA A 67 3.44 14.36 10.98
CA ALA A 67 3.87 14.67 9.62
C ALA A 67 2.69 14.62 8.62
N THR A 68 2.85 15.32 7.51
CA THR A 68 1.84 15.48 6.46
C THR A 68 2.15 14.69 5.19
N GLU A 69 3.31 14.02 5.14
CA GLU A 69 3.70 13.14 4.05
C GLU A 69 3.51 11.68 4.45
N PHE A 70 2.89 10.91 3.57
CA PHE A 70 2.47 9.54 3.84
C PHE A 70 2.96 8.59 2.75
N LYS A 71 2.98 7.29 3.08
CA LYS A 71 3.15 6.19 2.14
C LYS A 71 2.28 5.01 2.57
N CYS A 72 1.86 4.19 1.62
CA CYS A 72 1.20 2.93 1.91
C CYS A 72 2.24 1.90 2.35
N TYR A 73 1.85 1.00 3.24
CA TYR A 73 2.59 -0.22 3.55
C TYR A 73 1.75 -1.45 3.22
N ARG A 74 2.43 -2.54 2.88
CA ARG A 74 1.90 -3.90 2.82
C ARG A 74 2.87 -4.80 3.55
N ILE A 75 2.38 -5.58 4.50
CA ILE A 75 3.23 -6.48 5.29
C ILE A 75 2.59 -7.85 5.48
N GLN A 76 3.43 -8.87 5.45
CA GLN A 76 3.18 -10.24 5.85
C GLN A 76 4.21 -10.65 6.89
N VAL A 77 3.73 -11.13 8.04
CA VAL A 77 4.57 -11.63 9.13
C VAL A 77 4.20 -13.07 9.45
N ALA A 78 5.19 -13.85 9.85
CA ALA A 78 5.02 -15.19 10.42
C ALA A 78 5.52 -15.17 11.86
N ALA A 79 4.74 -15.65 12.82
CA ALA A 79 5.25 -15.79 14.18
C ALA A 79 6.22 -16.99 14.25
N VAL A 80 7.33 -16.81 14.95
CA VAL A 80 8.37 -17.83 15.11
C VAL A 80 8.57 -18.15 16.59
N PHE A 81 8.86 -19.42 16.86
CA PHE A 81 9.29 -19.87 18.17
C PHE A 81 10.69 -19.32 18.52
N PRO A 82 11.12 -19.33 19.79
CA PRO A 82 12.46 -18.86 20.19
C PRO A 82 13.63 -19.57 19.50
N ASN A 83 13.42 -20.79 18.98
CA ASN A 83 14.40 -21.54 18.19
C ASN A 83 14.40 -21.17 16.69
N GLY A 84 13.63 -20.15 16.29
CA GLY A 84 13.51 -19.69 14.91
C GLY A 84 12.56 -20.51 14.03
N THR A 85 11.91 -21.54 14.58
CA THR A 85 10.98 -22.37 13.79
C THR A 85 9.62 -21.70 13.64
N ASP A 86 8.99 -21.96 12.51
CA ASP A 86 7.69 -21.38 12.15
C ASP A 86 6.55 -21.98 12.99
N THR A 87 5.70 -21.10 13.56
CA THR A 87 4.52 -21.50 14.35
C THR A 87 3.30 -21.84 13.49
N GLY A 88 3.32 -21.51 12.20
CA GLY A 88 2.15 -21.55 11.31
C GLY A 88 1.22 -20.34 11.44
N ILE A 89 1.41 -19.47 12.44
CA ILE A 89 0.60 -18.25 12.61
C ILE A 89 1.09 -17.18 11.64
N ARG A 90 0.15 -16.53 10.96
CA ARG A 90 0.41 -15.48 9.98
C ARG A 90 -0.33 -14.20 10.35
N GLY A 91 0.26 -13.07 9.97
CA GLY A 91 -0.37 -11.76 9.98
C GLY A 91 -0.19 -11.10 8.62
N TYR A 92 -1.24 -10.45 8.15
CA TYR A 92 -1.28 -9.69 6.90
C TYR A 92 -1.85 -8.33 7.23
N ALA A 93 -1.15 -7.25 6.87
CA ALA A 93 -1.67 -5.91 7.11
C ALA A 93 -1.33 -4.98 5.95
N ARG A 94 -2.18 -3.98 5.78
CA ARG A 94 -2.00 -2.85 4.87
C ARG A 94 -2.46 -1.59 5.56
N GLY A 95 -1.88 -0.45 5.21
CA GLY A 95 -2.30 0.83 5.76
C GLY A 95 -1.39 1.97 5.36
N CYS A 96 -1.59 3.09 6.02
CA CYS A 96 -0.74 4.28 5.89
C CYS A 96 0.34 4.29 6.97
N THR A 97 1.52 4.78 6.60
CA THR A 97 2.60 5.18 7.52
C THR A 97 3.17 6.55 7.09
N PHE A 98 3.98 7.19 7.93
CA PHE A 98 4.66 8.43 7.53
C PHE A 98 5.71 8.12 6.46
N ASN A 99 5.91 9.07 5.54
CA ASN A 99 6.89 8.92 4.46
C ASN A 99 8.31 8.67 5.02
N SER A 100 8.66 9.36 6.12
CA SER A 100 9.94 9.24 6.83
C SER A 100 10.12 7.93 7.61
N THR A 101 9.05 7.17 7.88
CA THR A 101 9.13 5.94 8.69
C THR A 101 9.67 4.77 7.90
N ASN A 102 10.63 4.02 8.46
CA ASN A 102 11.08 2.76 7.88
C ASN A 102 10.24 1.58 8.40
N PHE A 103 9.03 1.44 7.84
CA PHE A 103 8.02 0.52 8.37
C PHE A 103 8.42 -0.96 8.34
N CYS A 104 9.23 -1.37 7.36
CA CYS A 104 9.63 -2.77 7.19
C CYS A 104 10.75 -3.22 8.13
N ASN A 105 11.29 -2.32 8.95
CA ASN A 105 12.36 -2.59 9.92
C ASN A 105 11.87 -2.40 11.35
N GLY A 106 12.65 -2.90 12.33
CA GLY A 106 12.36 -2.72 13.76
C GLY A 106 11.39 -3.74 14.37
N TRP A 107 10.96 -4.74 13.60
CA TRP A 107 10.12 -5.82 14.07
C TRP A 107 10.86 -6.72 15.07
N VAL A 108 10.16 -7.17 16.11
CA VAL A 108 10.71 -8.07 17.14
C VAL A 108 11.13 -9.42 16.56
N SER A 109 12.11 -10.07 17.17
CA SER A 109 12.66 -11.35 16.70
C SER A 109 11.69 -12.54 16.78
N SER A 110 10.59 -12.42 17.53
CA SER A 110 9.50 -13.41 17.55
C SER A 110 8.61 -13.35 16.31
N LEU A 111 8.84 -12.41 15.39
CA LEU A 111 8.19 -12.32 14.09
C LEU A 111 9.23 -12.35 12.97
N ASN A 112 8.95 -13.18 11.97
CA ASN A 112 9.66 -13.17 10.70
C ASN A 112 8.86 -12.39 9.66
N VAL A 113 9.40 -11.26 9.19
CA VAL A 113 8.79 -10.46 8.12
C VAL A 113 9.08 -11.13 6.78
N THR A 114 8.08 -11.82 6.23
CA THR A 114 8.24 -12.63 5.01
C THR A 114 7.97 -11.85 3.73
N ASN A 115 7.18 -10.79 3.83
CA ASN A 115 6.94 -9.85 2.74
C ASN A 115 6.67 -8.48 3.35
N CYS A 116 7.41 -7.44 2.93
CA CYS A 116 7.10 -6.08 3.32
C CYS A 116 7.51 -5.11 2.22
N ALA A 117 6.62 -4.17 1.93
CA ALA A 117 6.88 -3.12 0.96
C ALA A 117 6.15 -1.84 1.35
N THR A 118 6.68 -0.72 0.86
CA THR A 118 6.04 0.59 0.97
C THR A 118 6.05 1.31 -0.36
N CYS A 119 5.05 2.15 -0.61
CA CYS A 119 4.90 2.86 -1.88
C CYS A 119 4.10 4.16 -1.70
N THR A 120 4.26 5.12 -2.62
CA THR A 120 3.81 6.51 -2.46
C THR A 120 2.74 6.95 -3.46
N THR A 121 2.10 6.00 -4.15
CA THR A 121 1.00 6.26 -5.09
C THR A 121 -0.29 5.63 -4.59
N ASP A 122 -1.44 6.14 -5.03
CA ASP A 122 -2.73 5.66 -4.54
C ASP A 122 -2.92 4.15 -4.77
N ASN A 123 -3.34 3.44 -3.72
CA ASN A 123 -3.63 2.02 -3.72
C ASN A 123 -2.49 1.13 -4.24
N CYS A 124 -1.25 1.61 -4.18
CA CYS A 124 -0.08 0.88 -4.64
C CYS A 124 0.21 -0.40 -3.83
N ASP A 125 -0.40 -0.53 -2.64
CA ASP A 125 -0.29 -1.69 -1.76
C ASP A 125 -1.07 -2.92 -2.27
N GLN A 126 -1.86 -2.79 -3.36
CA GLN A 126 -2.69 -3.84 -3.95
C GLN A 126 -1.90 -5.06 -4.42
N TYR A 127 -0.71 -4.84 -4.97
CA TYR A 127 0.11 -5.91 -5.51
C TYR A 127 1.35 -6.13 -4.63
N PRO A 128 1.90 -7.35 -4.59
CA PRO A 128 3.24 -7.56 -4.05
C PRO A 128 4.22 -6.73 -4.89
N VAL A 129 4.61 -5.58 -4.37
CA VAL A 129 5.73 -4.81 -4.93
C VAL A 129 6.99 -5.61 -4.63
N ALA A 130 7.84 -5.80 -5.63
CA ALA A 130 9.15 -6.40 -5.42
C ALA A 130 9.86 -5.65 -4.27
N PRO A 131 10.51 -6.34 -3.32
CA PRO A 131 11.13 -5.69 -2.18
C PRO A 131 12.11 -4.62 -2.70
N THR A 132 11.88 -3.37 -2.29
CA THR A 132 12.83 -2.29 -2.54
C THR A 132 14.12 -2.68 -1.83
N ALA A 133 15.12 -3.12 -2.59
CA ALA A 133 16.44 -3.41 -2.06
C ALA A 133 16.91 -2.20 -1.25
N ALA A 134 17.43 -2.44 -0.05
CA ALA A 134 18.11 -1.42 0.73
C ALA A 134 19.15 -0.71 -0.15
N PRO A 135 19.43 0.60 0.05
CA PRO A 135 20.49 1.27 -0.69
C PRO A 135 21.78 0.48 -0.52
N VAL A 136 22.28 -0.07 -1.64
CA VAL A 136 23.58 -0.73 -1.69
C VAL A 136 24.61 0.36 -1.41
N THR A 137 25.23 0.33 -0.23
CA THR A 137 26.44 1.11 0.03
C THR A 137 27.54 0.55 -0.86
N THR A 138 27.74 1.16 -2.03
CA THR A 138 28.85 0.85 -2.93
C THR A 138 30.15 1.31 -2.28
N THR A 139 30.78 0.44 -1.49
CA THR A 139 32.18 0.62 -1.10
C THR A 139 33.03 0.35 -2.34
N LEU A 140 33.42 1.41 -3.06
CA LEU A 140 34.36 1.33 -4.17
C LEU A 140 35.73 0.90 -3.63
N VAL A 141 36.05 -0.39 -3.76
CA VAL A 141 37.43 -0.89 -3.66
C VAL A 141 37.97 -0.98 -5.08
N PRO A 142 39.03 -0.22 -5.44
CA PRO A 142 39.63 -0.34 -6.76
C PRO A 142 40.43 -1.63 -6.87
N GLY A 143 40.04 -2.50 -7.80
CA GLY A 143 40.92 -3.58 -8.31
C GLY A 143 40.47 -5.00 -7.97
N ALA A 144 39.43 -5.50 -8.63
CA ALA A 144 39.26 -6.94 -8.88
C ALA A 144 38.42 -7.16 -10.14
N SER A 145 39.03 -7.76 -11.15
CA SER A 145 38.44 -8.09 -12.45
C SER A 145 37.24 -9.02 -12.30
N THR A 146 36.11 -8.67 -12.93
CA THR A 146 34.93 -9.53 -12.99
C THR A 146 34.81 -10.15 -14.38
N THR A 147 34.90 -11.48 -14.43
CA THR A 147 34.71 -12.31 -15.61
C THR A 147 33.24 -12.31 -16.01
N THR A 148 32.93 -11.89 -17.24
CA THR A 148 31.60 -12.00 -17.85
C THR A 148 31.29 -13.45 -18.16
N VAL A 149 30.22 -13.99 -17.56
CA VAL A 149 29.62 -15.26 -17.96
C VAL A 149 28.17 -14.99 -18.36
N SER A 150 27.90 -15.04 -19.67
CA SER A 150 26.59 -15.28 -20.26
C SER A 150 26.56 -16.75 -20.66
N PRO A 151 25.50 -17.52 -20.33
CA PRO A 151 24.43 -17.86 -21.30
C PRO A 151 23.07 -18.10 -20.61
N GLY A 152 21.90 -18.20 -21.24
CA GLY A 152 21.52 -18.33 -22.65
C GLY A 152 19.99 -18.48 -22.72
N ALA A 153 19.44 -18.22 -23.91
CA ALA A 153 18.03 -18.32 -24.25
C ALA A 153 17.50 -19.75 -24.06
N ALA A 154 16.36 -19.89 -23.38
CA ALA A 154 15.56 -21.10 -23.37
C ALA A 154 14.25 -20.85 -24.14
N THR A 155 14.20 -21.39 -25.35
CA THR A 155 13.04 -21.47 -26.22
C THR A 155 12.16 -22.62 -25.77
N THR A 156 10.90 -22.35 -25.40
CA THR A 156 9.88 -23.39 -25.24
C THR A 156 8.65 -23.04 -26.07
N THR A 157 8.51 -23.78 -27.17
CA THR A 157 7.32 -23.85 -28.02
C THR A 157 6.23 -24.66 -27.32
N THR A 158 5.04 -24.09 -27.16
CA THR A 158 3.85 -24.85 -26.75
C THR A 158 2.70 -24.63 -27.74
N LYS A 159 2.18 -25.77 -28.18
CA LYS A 159 1.26 -26.00 -29.30
C LYS A 159 -0.19 -25.62 -28.96
N LYS A 160 -0.82 -24.89 -29.88
CA LYS A 160 -2.27 -24.60 -29.94
C LYS A 160 -3.11 -25.89 -30.05
N PRO A 161 -4.29 -25.93 -29.42
CA PRO A 161 -5.49 -26.40 -30.10
C PRO A 161 -6.53 -25.28 -30.24
N SER A 162 -7.15 -25.27 -31.43
CA SER A 162 -8.27 -24.42 -31.84
C SER A 162 -9.57 -25.17 -31.57
N ASN A 163 -10.60 -24.45 -31.10
CA ASN A 163 -12.05 -24.61 -31.34
C ASN A 163 -12.73 -23.62 -30.35
N GLY A 164 -13.46 -22.58 -30.74
CA GLY A 164 -14.51 -22.50 -31.75
C GLY A 164 -15.85 -22.53 -31.02
N GLY A 165 -16.44 -21.38 -30.71
CA GLY A 165 -17.72 -21.30 -29.98
C GLY A 165 -18.20 -19.87 -29.73
N THR A 166 -18.88 -19.32 -30.74
CA THR A 166 -19.63 -18.06 -30.73
C THR A 166 -20.82 -18.11 -29.74
N SER A 167 -21.01 -17.07 -28.93
CA SER A 167 -22.35 -16.63 -28.55
C SER A 167 -22.35 -15.20 -28.03
N VAL A 168 -23.10 -14.38 -28.76
CA VAL A 168 -23.52 -13.02 -28.46
C VAL A 168 -24.86 -13.12 -27.73
N LEU A 169 -24.99 -12.44 -26.58
CA LEU A 169 -26.23 -11.89 -26.02
C LEU A 169 -25.80 -10.97 -24.86
N GLN A 170 -25.74 -9.64 -25.00
CA GLN A 170 -26.82 -8.66 -25.05
C GLN A 170 -27.65 -8.57 -23.75
N THR A 171 -27.76 -7.32 -23.27
CA THR A 171 -28.54 -6.77 -22.13
C THR A 171 -27.85 -6.88 -20.74
N GLY A 172 -27.73 -5.82 -19.94
CA GLY A 172 -28.36 -4.50 -19.98
C GLY A 172 -27.59 -3.43 -19.21
N MET A 173 -27.83 -2.18 -19.61
CA MET A 173 -27.44 -0.98 -18.89
C MET A 173 -28.24 -0.87 -17.59
N ALA A 174 -27.56 -0.51 -16.50
CA ALA A 174 -28.20 0.09 -15.34
C ALA A 174 -27.39 1.32 -14.93
N THR A 175 -27.64 2.43 -15.62
CA THR A 175 -27.42 3.78 -15.13
C THR A 175 -28.39 4.04 -13.97
N LEU A 176 -27.85 4.19 -12.76
CA LEU A 176 -28.56 4.83 -11.65
C LEU A 176 -27.97 6.22 -11.45
N THR A 177 -28.46 7.16 -12.24
CA THR A 177 -28.43 8.60 -11.96
C THR A 177 -29.74 8.98 -11.30
N PHE A 178 -29.76 9.31 -10.01
CA PHE A 178 -30.77 10.18 -9.38
C PHE A 178 -30.17 10.68 -8.05
N THR A 179 -29.57 11.87 -8.08
CA THR A 179 -30.15 13.15 -7.61
C THR A 179 -30.18 13.31 -6.10
N SER A 180 -29.36 14.26 -5.64
CA SER A 180 -29.53 15.16 -4.51
C SER A 180 -30.81 14.99 -3.68
N ILE A 181 -30.66 14.70 -2.39
CA ILE A 181 -31.52 15.24 -1.35
C ILE A 181 -30.63 15.98 -0.36
N LEU A 182 -30.37 17.24 -0.69
CA LEU A 182 -30.13 18.30 0.27
C LEU A 182 -31.52 18.79 0.70
N LEU A 183 -31.92 18.50 1.94
CA LEU A 183 -32.84 19.27 2.81
C LEU A 183 -33.40 18.35 3.91
N LEU A 184 -32.97 18.59 5.15
CA LEU A 184 -33.89 18.98 6.23
C LEU A 184 -33.08 19.46 7.43
N VAL A 185 -33.02 20.78 7.48
CA VAL A 185 -32.79 21.60 8.67
C VAL A 185 -34.05 21.51 9.55
N LEU A 186 -33.84 21.54 10.88
CA LEU A 186 -34.81 21.72 11.99
C LEU A 186 -35.70 20.52 12.37
N ALA A 187 -35.41 19.97 13.56
CA ALA A 187 -36.40 19.86 14.63
C ALA A 187 -35.68 19.73 15.98
N GLU A 188 -36.16 20.51 16.94
CA GLU A 188 -35.72 20.67 18.32
C GLU A 188 -35.81 19.36 19.12
N GLN A 189 -34.82 19.08 19.97
CA GLN A 189 -34.93 18.93 21.43
C GLN A 189 -33.54 19.09 22.07
#